data_AF-A0A1H4EMK7-F1
#
_entry.id   AF-A0A1H4EMK7-F1
#
_cell.length_a   1.000
_cell.length_b   1.000
_cell.length_c   1.000
_cell.angle_alpha   90.00
_cell.angle_beta   90.00
_cell.angle_gamma   90.00
#
_symmetry.space_group_name_H-M   'P 1'
#
loop_
_entity.id
_entity.type
_entity.pdbx_description
1 polymer ?
#
loop_
_entity_poly.entity_id
_entity_poly.type
_entity_poly.pdbx_seq_one_letter_code
_entity_poly.pdbx_strand_id
1 'polypeptide(L)' 'MDAFMIKIPGGRFYVHPWSLDRFAVNVDGEEVVLETDEDGYVRAPGATWKGGRFSMGLLNNIAAAIDNWRRKNSPF' A
#
# COMPACT_ATOMS: atom_id res chain seq x y z
N MET A 1 -3.46 -7.99 -12.66
CA MET A 1 -2.41 -6.99 -12.43
C MET A 1 -1.25 -7.72 -11.77
N ASP A 2 -0.01 -7.46 -12.20
CA ASP A 2 1.15 -8.16 -11.65
C ASP A 2 1.54 -7.59 -10.29
N ALA A 3 2.01 -8.46 -9.39
CA ALA A 3 2.59 -8.03 -8.13
C ALA A 3 3.89 -7.24 -8.38
N PHE A 4 4.11 -6.20 -7.59
CA PHE A 4 5.31 -5.38 -7.68
C PHE A 4 5.91 -5.14 -6.31
N MET A 5 7.20 -4.81 -6.28
CA MET A 5 7.91 -4.55 -5.04
C MET A 5 8.16 -3.04 -4.92
N ILE A 6 7.80 -2.47 -3.76
CA ILE A 6 8.19 -1.12 -3.38
C ILE A 6 9.37 -1.16 -2.42
N LYS A 7 10.21 -0.12 -2.47
CA LYS A 7 11.32 0.09 -1.54
C LYS A 7 11.11 1.42 -0.83
N ILE A 8 11.06 1.37 0.50
CA ILE A 8 10.91 2.55 1.36
C ILE A 8 11.99 2.53 2.47
N PRO A 9 12.24 3.67 3.13
CA PRO A 9 13.02 3.67 4.37
C PRO A 9 12.32 2.78 5.41
N GLY A 10 12.93 1.64 5.71
CA GLY A 10 12.34 0.61 6.59
C GLY A 10 12.23 -0.78 5.96
N GLY A 11 12.31 -0.91 4.64
CA GLY A 11 12.32 -2.24 4.03
C GLY A 11 11.88 -2.31 2.56
N ARG A 12 11.68 -3.55 2.10
CA ARG A 12 11.08 -3.88 0.81
C ARG A 12 9.76 -4.57 1.08
N PHE A 13 8.71 -4.14 0.39
CA PHE A 13 7.37 -4.67 0.58
C PHE A 13 6.83 -5.13 -0.76
N TYR A 14 6.25 -6.32 -0.77
CA TYR A 14 5.56 -6.86 -1.94
C TYR A 14 4.11 -6.39 -1.92
N VAL A 15 3.70 -5.79 -3.04
CA VAL A 15 2.39 -5.21 -3.25
C VAL A 15 1.66 -6.05 -4.29
N HIS A 16 0.49 -6.52 -3.91
CA HIS A 16 -0.45 -7.24 -4.74
C HIS A 16 -1.62 -6.31 -5.09
N PRO A 17 -1.65 -5.71 -6.28
CA PRO A 17 -2.80 -4.94 -6.73
C PRO A 17 -4.01 -5.86 -6.94
N TRP A 18 -5.09 -5.63 -6.20
CA TRP A 18 -6.35 -6.37 -6.33
C TRP A 18 -7.27 -5.74 -7.37
N SER A 19 -7.30 -4.40 -7.44
CA SER A 19 -8.08 -3.61 -8.40
C SER A 19 -7.40 -2.26 -8.62
N LEU A 20 -7.95 -1.40 -9.50
CA LEU A 20 -7.42 -0.05 -9.74
C LEU A 20 -7.28 0.76 -8.45
N ASP A 21 -8.17 0.52 -7.48
CA ASP A 21 -8.28 1.29 -6.25
C ASP A 21 -7.91 0.51 -5.00
N ARG A 22 -7.38 -0.72 -5.13
CA ARG A 22 -7.05 -1.58 -3.97
C ARG A 22 -5.72 -2.29 -4.11
N PHE A 23 -4.90 -2.20 -3.08
CA PHE A 23 -3.56 -2.76 -3.01
C PHE A 23 -3.36 -3.53 -1.71
N ALA A 24 -3.06 -4.82 -1.78
CA ALA A 24 -2.68 -5.61 -0.62
C ALA A 24 -1.16 -5.61 -0.46
N VAL A 25 -0.67 -5.46 0.76
CA VAL A 25 0.76 -5.42 1.09
C VAL A 25 1.03 -6.33 2.26
N ASN A 26 2.04 -7.18 2.16
CA ASN A 26 2.49 -7.96 3.31
C ASN A 26 3.49 -7.14 4.14
N VAL A 27 3.11 -6.79 5.38
CA VAL A 27 3.92 -6.10 6.37
C VAL A 27 4.15 -7.06 7.54
N ASP A 28 5.40 -7.48 7.76
CA ASP A 28 5.79 -8.38 8.85
C ASP A 28 4.95 -9.67 8.98
N GLY A 29 4.47 -10.22 7.86
CA GLY A 29 3.64 -11.43 7.85
C GLY A 29 2.14 -11.17 7.98
N GLU A 30 1.71 -9.91 8.07
CA GLU A 30 0.30 -9.51 8.00
C GLU A 30 -0.03 -8.86 6.66
N GLU A 31 -1.17 -9.24 6.08
CA GLU A 31 -1.70 -8.57 4.90
C GLU A 31 -2.43 -7.29 5.31
N VAL A 32 -2.00 -6.18 4.72
CA VAL A 32 -2.55 -4.84 4.89
C VAL A 32 -3.13 -4.40 3.57
N VAL A 33 -4.43 -4.10 3.55
CA VAL A 33 -5.12 -3.63 2.35
C VAL A 33 -5.19 -2.11 2.38
N LEU A 34 -4.60 -1.47 1.39
CA LEU A 34 -4.65 -0.03 1.14
C LEU A 34 -5.63 0.24 0.00
N GLU A 35 -6.41 1.31 0.15
CA GLU A 35 -7.41 1.71 -0.84
C GLU A 35 -7.12 3.13 -1.32
N THR A 36 -7.50 3.40 -2.57
CA THR A 36 -7.53 4.76 -3.12
C THR A 36 -8.80 5.44 -2.63
N ASP A 37 -8.65 6.63 -2.05
CA ASP A 37 -9.76 7.46 -1.60
C ASP A 37 -10.41 8.21 -2.79
N GLU A 38 -11.56 8.85 -2.57
CA GLU A 38 -12.29 9.65 -3.57
C GLU A 38 -11.43 10.78 -4.18
N ASP A 39 -10.45 11.29 -3.41
CA ASP A 39 -9.47 12.28 -3.88
C ASP A 39 -8.39 11.68 -4.81
N GLY A 40 -8.42 10.37 -5.06
CA GLY A 40 -7.47 9.66 -5.92
C GLY A 40 -6.13 9.32 -5.26
N TYR A 41 -6.01 9.45 -3.93
CA TYR A 41 -4.79 9.13 -3.17
C TYR A 41 -4.91 7.77 -2.49
N VAL A 42 -3.83 6.98 -2.56
CA VAL A 42 -3.74 5.73 -1.77
C VAL A 42 -3.57 6.07 -0.30
N ARG A 43 -4.46 5.56 0.56
CA ARG A 43 -4.40 5.75 2.02
C ARG A 43 -4.19 4.40 2.71
N ALA A 44 -3.37 4.41 3.76
CA ALA A 44 -3.16 3.23 4.55
C ALA A 44 -4.26 3.05 5.61
N PRO A 45 -4.70 1.82 5.88
CA PRO A 45 -5.67 1.57 6.93
C PRO A 45 -5.00 1.78 8.29
N GLY A 46 -5.72 2.41 9.23
CA GLY A 46 -5.22 2.63 10.60
C GLY A 46 -5.07 1.35 11.44
N ALA A 47 -5.59 0.22 10.97
CA ALA A 47 -5.54 -1.08 11.64
C ALA A 47 -5.48 -2.21 10.60
N THR A 48 -4.78 -3.30 10.92
CA THR A 48 -4.80 -4.52 10.11
C THR A 48 -6.06 -5.33 10.35
N TRP A 49 -6.34 -6.26 9.44
CA TRP A 49 -7.41 -7.26 9.61
C TRP A 49 -7.30 -8.02 10.96
N LYS A 50 -6.09 -8.23 11.48
CA LYS A 50 -5.85 -8.91 12.78
C LYS A 50 -5.96 -7.98 13.99
N GLY A 51 -6.30 -6.70 13.81
CA GLY A 51 -6.30 -5.70 14.88
C GLY A 51 -4.90 -5.23 15.29
N GLY A 52 -3.86 -5.59 14.53
CA GLY A 52 -2.52 -5.08 14.69
C GLY A 52 -2.47 -3.59 14.38
N ARG A 53 -1.90 -2.80 15.29
CA ARG A 53 -1.59 -1.40 15.05
C ARG A 53 -0.16 -1.30 14.54
N PHE A 54 0.01 -1.25 13.22
CA PHE A 54 1.30 -0.86 12.65
C PHE A 54 1.55 0.63 12.86
N SER A 55 2.83 1.02 12.83
CA SER A 55 3.20 2.44 12.86
C SER A 55 2.56 3.16 11.68
N MET A 56 1.74 4.17 11.94
CA MET A 56 1.15 5.01 10.90
C MET A 56 2.22 5.64 9.99
N GLY A 57 3.41 5.93 10.50
CA GLY A 57 4.51 6.45 9.68
C GLY A 57 4.99 5.45 8.62
N LEU A 58 5.12 4.17 8.99
CA LEU A 58 5.49 3.11 8.04
C LEU A 58 4.39 2.95 6.98
N LEU A 59 3.15 2.83 7.45
CA LEU A 59 1.98 2.66 6.60
C LEU A 59 1.79 3.82 5.61
N ASN A 60 1.99 5.07 6.05
CA ASN A 60 1.95 6.24 5.18
C ASN A 60 3.08 6.24 4.14
N ASN A 61 4.29 5.79 4.50
CA ASN A 61 5.38 5.64 3.54
C ASN A 61 5.09 4.57 2.49
N ILE A 62 4.48 3.45 2.89
CA ILE A 62 4.02 2.38 1.98
C ILE A 62 2.98 2.96 1.01
N ALA A 63 1.95 3.64 1.53
CA ALA A 63 0.90 4.26 0.73
C ALA A 63 1.46 5.25 -0.30
N ALA A 64 2.35 6.14 0.12
CA ALA A 64 2.99 7.11 -0.77
C ALA A 64 3.84 6.44 -1.87
N ALA A 65 4.53 5.35 -1.56
CA ALA A 65 5.32 4.61 -2.54
C ALA A 65 4.43 3.89 -3.58
N ILE A 66 3.30 3.32 -3.13
CA ILE A 66 2.30 2.72 -4.02
C ILE A 66 1.68 3.79 -4.92
N ASP A 67 1.30 4.94 -4.36
CA ASP A 67 0.71 6.05 -5.12
C ASP A 67 1.67 6.54 -6.22
N ASN A 68 2.94 6.72 -5.88
CA ASN A 68 3.98 7.10 -6.84
C ASN A 68 4.17 6.03 -7.93
N TRP A 69 4.18 4.74 -7.57
CA TRP A 69 4.24 3.66 -8.55
C TRP A 69 3.02 3.66 -9.46
N ARG A 70 1.81 3.80 -8.90
CA ARG A 70 0.54 3.85 -9.65
C ARG A 70 0.56 5.00 -10.64
N ARG A 71 0.87 6.22 -10.21
CA ARG A 71 0.95 7.40 -11.09
C ARG A 71 1.98 7.23 -12.23
N LYS A 72 3.07 6.51 -11.99
CA LYS A 72 4.10 6.24 -13.01
C LYS A 72 3.72 5.14 -13.99
N ASN A 73 2.97 4.13 -13.57
CA ASN A 73 2.69 2.93 -14.37
C ASN A 73 1.23 2.85 -14.86
N SER A 74 0.34 3.69 -14.34
CA SER A 74 -1.07 3.76 -14.72
C SER A 74 -1.53 5.22 -14.73
N PRO A 75 -1.29 5.97 -15.84
CA PRO A 75 -1.56 7.40 -15.94
C PRO A 75 -3.03 7.75 -16.28
N PHE A 76 -3.99 6.94 -15.83
CA PHE A 76 -5.41 7.10 -16.17
C PHE A 76 -6.25 7.49 -14.95
#